data_AF-A0A812TGV0-F1
#
_entry.id   AF-A0A812TGV0-F1
#
_cell.length_a   1.000
_cell.length_b   1.000
_cell.length_c   1.000
_cell.angle_alpha   90.00
_cell.angle_beta   90.00
_cell.angle_gamma   90.00
#
_symmetry.space_group_name_H-M   'P 1'
#
loop_
_entity.id
_entity.type
_entity.pdbx_description
1 polymer ?
#
loop_
_entity_poly.entity_id
_entity_poly.type
_entity_poly.pdbx_seq_one_letter_code
_entity_poly.pdbx_strand_id
1 'polypeptide(L)'
;MATDGKQSTARRDLLQQIEADVQKKWEKQKIFECDAPDSSSEKFMCTFPYPYMNGLLHIGHAFSLTKAIFAAHFNRLLGKKVLFPFGFHCTGMPIQAAANKLAREFDVYGKPYPIFPPGRPQPKESSPDVIEIDDDGVTMQWKPPASTGKKAVKEYVVHMKVQDQDFKVVKKMPPPSPEELKAAGNKVRTVLPIEGGGCVYKVIAILEDGSSCPPSPESDQVSVDAAPKDKKSGAAGGKRVAKKILAKSGDAAFQYEIMKAMGLSPEDIPKFVDPSYWLQYFPPLGVRDLKRLGTPVDFRRSFITTSANRFYDSFIRWQFRKLKQSEKIGFGKRPTIYSCLPASPSSSQRLMHPTSWTRPLR
;
A
#
# COMPACT_ATOMS: atom_id res chain seq x y z
N MET A 1 35.76 -18.57 4.63
CA MET A 1 35.38 -17.15 4.43
C MET A 1 34.79 -17.02 3.04
N ALA A 2 33.47 -16.96 2.92
CA ALA A 2 32.80 -16.76 1.64
C ALA A 2 32.73 -15.25 1.39
N THR A 3 33.56 -14.75 0.48
CA THR A 3 33.46 -13.39 -0.04
C THR A 3 32.24 -13.32 -0.95
N ASP A 4 31.18 -12.67 -0.47
CA ASP A 4 29.96 -12.43 -1.22
C ASP A 4 30.27 -11.52 -2.42
N GLY A 5 30.40 -12.11 -3.60
CA GLY A 5 30.72 -11.40 -4.83
C GLY A 5 29.55 -10.54 -5.27
N LYS A 6 29.63 -9.22 -5.05
CA LYS A 6 28.66 -8.25 -5.60
C LYS A 6 28.47 -8.51 -7.09
N GLN A 7 27.27 -8.89 -7.50
CA GLN A 7 26.91 -9.08 -8.91
C GLN A 7 27.21 -7.80 -9.71
N SER A 8 27.86 -7.94 -10.87
CA SER A 8 28.20 -6.82 -11.75
C SER A 8 26.93 -6.10 -12.22
N THR A 9 26.85 -4.79 -11.97
CA THR A 9 25.70 -3.93 -12.31
C THR A 9 25.91 -3.10 -13.58
N ALA A 10 27.03 -3.28 -14.27
CA ALA A 10 27.45 -2.46 -15.42
C ALA A 10 26.42 -2.38 -16.56
N ARG A 11 25.72 -3.48 -16.86
CA ARG A 11 24.68 -3.50 -17.92
C ARG A 11 23.48 -2.62 -17.57
N ARG A 12 23.04 -2.66 -16.31
CA ARG A 12 21.94 -1.81 -15.81
C ARG A 12 22.35 -0.34 -15.90
N ASP A 13 23.58 -0.03 -15.47
CA ASP A 13 24.06 1.34 -15.43
C ASP A 13 24.19 1.93 -16.84
N LEU A 14 24.63 1.13 -17.82
CA LEU A 14 24.63 1.50 -19.23
C LEU A 14 23.20 1.80 -19.75
N LEU A 15 22.22 0.95 -19.45
CA LEU A 15 20.83 1.18 -19.85
C LEU A 15 20.27 2.47 -19.23
N GLN A 16 20.54 2.72 -17.96
CA GLN A 16 20.12 3.96 -17.27
C GLN A 16 20.76 5.21 -17.88
N GLN A 17 22.01 5.14 -18.32
CA GLN A 17 22.67 6.23 -19.04
C GLN A 17 21.99 6.51 -20.39
N ILE A 18 21.72 5.46 -21.17
CA ILE A 18 21.02 5.58 -22.46
C ILE A 18 19.61 6.16 -22.26
N GLU A 19 18.86 5.68 -21.27
CA GLU A 19 17.54 6.19 -20.92
C GLU A 19 17.58 7.69 -20.62
N ALA A 20 18.51 8.13 -19.76
CA ALA A 20 18.65 9.54 -19.38
C ALA A 20 18.98 10.43 -20.60
N ASP A 21 19.85 9.97 -21.49
CA ASP A 21 20.24 10.72 -22.68
C ASP A 21 19.11 10.84 -23.71
N VAL A 22 18.37 9.75 -23.93
CA VAL A 22 17.20 9.74 -24.83
C VAL A 22 16.08 10.61 -24.28
N GLN A 23 15.79 10.53 -22.98
CA GLN A 23 14.76 11.34 -22.33
C GLN A 23 15.07 12.84 -22.42
N LYS A 24 16.34 13.25 -22.23
CA LYS A 24 16.77 14.64 -22.44
C LYS A 24 16.54 15.10 -23.89
N LYS A 25 16.81 14.24 -24.88
CA LYS A 25 16.55 14.56 -26.29
C LYS A 25 15.06 14.76 -26.55
N TRP A 26 14.22 13.87 -26.04
CA TRP A 26 12.76 13.98 -26.17
C TRP A 26 12.22 15.26 -25.55
N GLU A 27 12.71 15.65 -24.37
CA GLU A 27 12.30 16.88 -23.69
C GLU A 27 12.77 18.12 -24.45
N LYS A 28 14.02 18.15 -24.93
CA LYS A 28 14.56 19.25 -25.74
C LYS A 28 13.79 19.44 -27.04
N GLN A 29 13.44 18.34 -27.71
CA GLN A 29 12.73 18.35 -28.99
C GLN A 29 11.21 18.44 -28.85
N LYS A 30 10.68 18.30 -27.63
CA LYS A 30 9.24 18.36 -27.33
C LYS A 30 8.39 17.41 -28.20
N ILE A 31 8.90 16.23 -28.52
CA ILE A 31 8.32 15.32 -29.53
C ILE A 31 6.93 14.77 -29.18
N PHE A 32 6.52 14.85 -27.91
CA PHE A 32 5.22 14.40 -27.42
C PHE A 32 4.22 15.53 -27.25
N GLU A 33 4.65 16.79 -27.40
CA GLU A 33 3.75 17.94 -27.43
C GLU A 33 3.03 17.95 -28.78
N CYS A 34 1.71 17.80 -28.76
CA CYS A 34 0.88 17.76 -29.97
C CYS A 34 -0.20 18.83 -29.88
N ASP A 35 -0.27 19.68 -30.89
CA ASP A 35 -1.40 20.57 -31.10
C ASP A 35 -2.50 19.85 -31.89
N ALA A 36 -3.71 20.40 -31.89
CA ALA A 36 -4.83 19.76 -32.55
C ALA A 36 -4.53 19.67 -34.06
N PRO A 37 -4.58 18.47 -34.66
CA PRO A 37 -4.29 18.32 -36.08
C PRO A 37 -5.48 18.76 -36.94
N ASP A 38 -5.21 19.03 -38.22
CA ASP A 38 -6.25 19.29 -39.22
C ASP A 38 -7.18 18.08 -39.39
N SER A 39 -8.40 18.31 -39.88
CA SER A 39 -9.44 17.29 -39.99
C SER A 39 -9.08 16.10 -40.89
N SER A 40 -8.08 16.25 -41.77
CA SER A 40 -7.59 15.22 -42.68
C SER A 40 -6.62 14.22 -42.04
N SER A 41 -6.06 14.53 -40.87
CA SER A 41 -5.07 13.67 -40.22
C SER A 41 -5.73 12.56 -39.40
N GLU A 42 -5.22 11.33 -39.52
CA GLU A 42 -5.60 10.27 -38.60
C GLU A 42 -5.10 10.58 -37.18
N LYS A 43 -6.02 10.54 -36.21
CA LYS A 43 -5.75 10.87 -34.81
C LYS A 43 -5.98 9.69 -33.89
N PHE A 44 -5.22 9.66 -32.80
CA PHE A 44 -5.41 8.68 -31.74
C PHE A 44 -5.24 9.37 -30.38
N MET A 45 -6.27 9.28 -29.54
CA MET A 45 -6.23 9.80 -28.18
C MET A 45 -6.33 8.64 -27.20
N CYS A 46 -5.36 8.54 -26.31
CA CYS A 46 -5.41 7.60 -25.20
C CYS A 46 -5.53 8.38 -23.89
N THR A 47 -6.22 7.81 -22.91
CA THR A 47 -6.31 8.39 -21.57
C THR A 47 -6.07 7.30 -20.54
N PHE A 48 -5.51 7.70 -19.40
CA PHE A 48 -5.36 6.86 -18.23
C PHE A 48 -6.14 7.52 -17.09
N PRO A 49 -6.95 6.77 -16.32
CA PRO A 49 -7.60 7.31 -15.13
C PRO A 49 -6.57 7.93 -14.20
N TYR A 50 -6.64 9.23 -14.01
CA TYR A 50 -5.62 9.96 -13.25
C TYR A 50 -5.51 9.40 -11.81
N PRO A 51 -4.30 9.10 -11.33
CA PRO A 51 -4.10 8.47 -10.02
C PRO A 51 -4.32 9.45 -8.86
N TYR A 52 -4.63 8.92 -7.67
CA TYR A 52 -4.76 9.70 -6.44
C TYR A 52 -3.39 10.16 -5.92
N MET A 53 -3.31 11.44 -5.55
CA MET A 53 -2.08 12.10 -5.09
C MET A 53 -1.90 12.06 -3.56
N ASN A 54 -2.25 10.95 -2.94
CA ASN A 54 -2.02 10.70 -1.52
C ASN A 54 -0.69 9.97 -1.25
N GLY A 55 0.20 9.89 -2.24
CA GLY A 55 1.48 9.19 -2.16
C GLY A 55 2.18 9.12 -3.52
N LEU A 56 3.30 8.41 -3.56
CA LEU A 56 4.04 8.12 -4.79
C LEU A 56 3.33 7.06 -5.65
N LEU A 57 3.57 7.09 -6.96
CA LEU A 57 3.08 6.07 -7.88
C LEU A 57 3.81 4.75 -7.67
N HIS A 58 3.08 3.71 -7.25
CA HIS A 58 3.62 2.35 -7.11
C HIS A 58 3.58 1.54 -8.44
N ILE A 59 4.27 0.39 -8.46
CA ILE A 59 4.39 -0.49 -9.63
C ILE A 59 3.05 -0.94 -10.23
N GLY A 60 2.01 -1.10 -9.41
CA GLY A 60 0.65 -1.37 -9.90
C GLY A 60 0.10 -0.29 -10.84
N HIS A 61 0.39 1.00 -10.58
CA HIS A 61 0.04 2.07 -11.51
C HIS A 61 0.81 1.91 -12.83
N ALA A 62 2.11 1.62 -12.75
CA ALA A 62 2.93 1.40 -13.93
C ALA A 62 2.40 0.25 -14.78
N PHE A 63 2.00 -0.88 -14.17
CA PHE A 63 1.41 -2.02 -14.88
C PHE A 63 0.15 -1.66 -15.66
N SER A 64 -0.77 -0.88 -15.07
CA SER A 64 -1.97 -0.45 -15.77
C SER A 64 -1.67 0.61 -16.83
N LEU A 65 -0.74 1.52 -16.53
CA LEU A 65 -0.35 2.64 -17.39
C LEU A 65 0.41 2.19 -18.65
N THR A 66 1.25 1.16 -18.57
CA THR A 66 2.05 0.67 -19.71
C THR A 66 1.19 0.27 -20.90
N LYS A 67 -0.05 -0.18 -20.67
CA LYS A 67 -1.01 -0.46 -21.75
C LYS A 67 -1.29 0.77 -22.62
N ALA A 68 -1.49 1.93 -21.98
CA ALA A 68 -1.69 3.19 -22.68
C ALA A 68 -0.40 3.67 -23.37
N ILE A 69 0.75 3.50 -22.71
CA ILE A 69 2.07 3.83 -23.28
C ILE A 69 2.31 3.04 -24.57
N PHE A 70 2.14 1.72 -24.53
CA PHE A 70 2.34 0.85 -25.69
C PHE A 70 1.38 1.20 -26.84
N ALA A 71 0.11 1.43 -26.53
CA ALA A 71 -0.86 1.87 -27.53
C ALA A 71 -0.48 3.21 -28.16
N ALA A 72 -0.01 4.18 -27.36
CA ALA A 72 0.42 5.48 -27.85
C ALA A 72 1.63 5.35 -28.79
N HIS A 73 2.68 4.63 -28.40
CA HIS A 73 3.85 4.43 -29.26
C HIS A 73 3.53 3.65 -30.53
N PHE A 74 2.73 2.59 -30.43
CA PHE A 74 2.31 1.81 -31.58
C PHE A 74 1.56 2.66 -32.62
N ASN A 75 0.59 3.46 -32.17
CA ASN A 75 -0.15 4.35 -33.10
C ASN A 75 0.72 5.47 -33.67
N ARG A 76 1.77 5.92 -32.97
CA ARG A 76 2.76 6.86 -33.54
C ARG A 76 3.56 6.22 -34.67
N LEU A 77 3.93 4.93 -34.55
CA LEU A 77 4.62 4.20 -35.61
C LEU A 77 3.74 3.99 -36.84
N LEU A 78 2.41 3.91 -36.66
CA LEU A 78 1.44 3.90 -37.76
C LEU A 78 1.22 5.28 -38.41
N GLY A 79 1.97 6.32 -38.00
CA GLY A 79 1.88 7.67 -38.57
C GLY A 79 0.73 8.53 -38.01
N LYS A 80 -0.06 8.03 -37.06
CA LYS A 80 -1.18 8.78 -36.48
C LYS A 80 -0.70 9.93 -35.58
N LYS A 81 -1.49 11.00 -35.52
CA LYS A 81 -1.31 12.09 -34.56
C LYS A 81 -1.81 11.66 -33.19
N VAL A 82 -0.88 11.30 -32.32
CA VAL A 82 -1.17 10.75 -30.99
C VAL A 82 -1.16 11.81 -29.92
N LEU A 83 -2.25 11.87 -29.14
CA LEU A 83 -2.35 12.66 -27.92
C LEU A 83 -2.52 11.75 -26.71
N PHE A 84 -1.60 11.86 -25.75
CA PHE A 84 -1.72 11.22 -24.44
C PHE A 84 -1.52 12.26 -23.33
N PRO A 85 -2.60 12.82 -22.77
CA PRO A 85 -2.52 13.73 -21.63
C PRO A 85 -2.53 12.95 -20.32
N PHE A 86 -2.04 13.57 -19.25
CA PHE A 86 -2.04 12.97 -17.92
C PHE A 86 -2.40 13.99 -16.83
N GLY A 87 -3.44 13.69 -16.04
CA GLY A 87 -3.87 14.51 -14.91
C GLY A 87 -3.52 13.87 -13.55
N PHE A 88 -3.76 14.60 -12.47
CA PHE A 88 -3.46 14.15 -11.11
C PHE A 88 -4.66 14.35 -10.17
N HIS A 89 -5.20 13.25 -9.63
CA HIS A 89 -6.41 13.30 -8.80
C HIS A 89 -6.08 13.78 -7.39
N CYS A 90 -6.57 14.96 -7.05
CA CYS A 90 -6.43 15.53 -5.70
C CYS A 90 -7.78 15.70 -4.98
N THR A 91 -8.89 15.50 -5.70
CA THR A 91 -10.24 15.58 -5.14
C THR A 91 -10.54 14.33 -4.35
N GLY A 92 -11.08 14.51 -3.15
CA GLY A 92 -11.55 13.40 -2.31
C GLY A 92 -10.99 13.45 -0.90
N MET A 93 -11.53 12.55 -0.08
CA MET A 93 -11.21 12.46 1.35
C MET A 93 -9.87 11.82 1.71
N PRO A 94 -9.21 10.95 0.91
CA PRO A 94 -7.99 10.27 1.35
C PRO A 94 -6.86 11.22 1.79
N ILE A 95 -6.64 12.31 1.05
CA ILE A 95 -5.61 13.31 1.38
C ILE A 95 -5.95 14.00 2.70
N GLN A 96 -7.19 14.48 2.85
CA GLN A 96 -7.66 15.12 4.08
C GLN A 96 -7.60 14.16 5.28
N ALA A 97 -7.98 12.89 5.10
CA ALA A 97 -7.95 11.89 6.15
C ALA A 97 -6.52 11.58 6.60
N ALA A 98 -5.57 11.49 5.67
CA ALA A 98 -4.16 11.31 5.99
C ALA A 98 -3.58 12.53 6.72
N ALA A 99 -3.88 13.75 6.26
CA ALA A 99 -3.46 14.98 6.91
C ALA A 99 -4.02 15.11 8.34
N ASN A 100 -5.32 14.83 8.54
CA ASN A 100 -5.95 14.85 9.86
C ASN A 100 -5.38 13.78 10.79
N LYS A 101 -5.09 12.58 10.26
CA LYS A 101 -4.46 11.50 11.04
C LYS A 101 -3.07 11.91 11.50
N LEU A 102 -2.27 12.51 10.62
CA LEU A 102 -0.95 13.03 10.95
C LEU A 102 -1.02 14.16 11.99
N ALA A 103 -1.97 15.09 11.85
CA ALA A 103 -2.21 16.16 12.81
C ALA A 103 -2.45 15.59 14.22
N ARG A 104 -3.38 14.62 14.31
CA ARG A 104 -3.69 13.93 15.57
C ARG A 104 -2.49 13.19 16.15
N GLU A 105 -1.67 12.56 15.31
CA GLU A 105 -0.45 11.89 15.76
C GLU A 105 0.53 12.90 16.37
N PHE A 106 0.69 14.09 15.80
CA PHE A 106 1.52 15.14 16.39
C PHE A 106 0.95 15.69 17.69
N ASP A 107 -0.37 15.86 17.78
CA ASP A 107 -1.02 16.37 19.00
C ASP A 107 -0.88 15.39 20.17
N VAL A 108 -0.98 14.08 19.89
CA VAL A 108 -0.94 13.03 20.93
C VAL A 108 0.49 12.63 21.30
N TYR A 109 1.39 12.52 20.32
CA TYR A 109 2.71 11.91 20.50
C TYR A 109 3.87 12.91 20.38
N GLY A 110 3.58 14.19 20.12
CA GLY A 110 4.54 15.27 20.02
C GLY A 110 5.06 15.56 18.61
N LYS A 111 5.48 16.81 18.39
CA LYS A 111 6.03 17.33 17.13
C LYS A 111 7.47 17.83 17.36
N PRO A 112 8.40 17.72 16.39
CA PRO A 112 8.27 17.11 15.06
C PRO A 112 8.55 15.61 15.01
N TYR A 113 9.05 15.03 16.11
CA TYR A 113 9.42 13.60 16.18
C TYR A 113 8.49 12.86 17.16
N PRO A 114 7.31 12.39 16.72
CA PRO A 114 6.36 11.71 17.58
C PRO A 114 6.96 10.44 18.18
N ILE A 115 6.62 10.17 19.45
CA ILE A 115 7.00 8.93 20.14
C ILE A 115 5.74 8.07 20.29
N PHE A 116 5.61 7.09 19.41
CA PHE A 116 4.47 6.19 19.41
C PHE A 116 4.58 5.10 20.48
N PRO A 117 3.45 4.62 21.04
CA PRO A 117 3.46 3.50 21.96
C PRO A 117 3.90 2.21 21.24
N PRO A 118 4.42 1.22 21.98
CA PRO A 118 4.74 -0.08 21.41
C PRO A 118 3.49 -0.74 20.80
N GLY A 119 3.58 -1.10 19.52
CA GLY A 119 2.50 -1.74 18.77
C GLY A 119 2.50 -3.26 18.86
N ARG A 120 1.44 -3.90 18.38
CA ARG A 120 1.30 -5.37 18.34
C ARG A 120 2.12 -5.99 17.19
N PRO A 121 2.79 -7.13 17.38
CA PRO A 121 3.23 -7.97 16.27
C PRO A 121 2.04 -8.38 15.40
N GLN A 122 2.19 -8.35 14.07
CA GLN A 122 1.11 -8.71 13.15
C GLN A 122 1.34 -10.10 12.55
N PRO A 123 0.49 -11.09 12.83
CA PRO A 123 0.54 -12.39 12.14
C PRO A 123 0.41 -12.17 10.64
N LYS A 124 1.18 -12.90 9.84
CA LYS A 124 1.10 -12.84 8.38
C LYS A 124 0.67 -14.19 7.82
N GLU A 125 -0.45 -14.20 7.09
CA GLU A 125 -0.87 -15.35 6.28
C GLU A 125 0.19 -15.64 5.20
N SER A 126 0.63 -16.89 5.11
CA SER A 126 1.23 -17.46 3.90
C SER A 126 0.12 -17.58 2.84
N SER A 127 0.19 -16.80 1.77
CA SER A 127 -0.78 -16.89 0.67
C SER A 127 -0.61 -18.16 -0.16
N PRO A 128 -1.67 -18.87 -0.59
CA PRO A 128 -2.98 -19.01 0.03
C PRO A 128 -3.02 -20.24 0.95
N ASP A 129 -3.60 -20.08 2.14
CA ASP A 129 -4.22 -21.15 2.93
C ASP A 129 -3.36 -22.40 3.24
N VAL A 130 -2.06 -22.28 3.44
CA VAL A 130 -1.24 -23.42 3.91
C VAL A 130 -0.32 -22.97 5.04
N ILE A 131 -0.60 -23.47 6.24
CA ILE A 131 0.43 -23.60 7.28
C ILE A 131 1.24 -24.83 6.85
N GLU A 132 2.52 -24.62 6.53
CA GLU A 132 3.44 -25.74 6.27
C GLU A 132 3.65 -26.48 7.60
N ILE A 133 3.12 -27.70 7.64
CA ILE A 133 3.36 -28.68 8.70
C ILE A 133 4.36 -29.68 8.13
N ASP A 134 5.60 -29.57 8.58
CA ASP A 134 6.63 -30.58 8.32
C ASP A 134 6.66 -31.57 9.50
N ASP A 135 7.40 -32.67 9.37
CA ASP A 135 7.57 -33.66 10.46
C ASP A 135 8.16 -33.03 11.75
N ASP A 136 8.74 -31.83 11.64
CA ASP A 136 9.36 -31.04 12.72
C ASP A 136 8.43 -30.00 13.37
N GLY A 137 7.23 -29.73 12.84
CA GLY A 137 6.22 -28.85 13.46
C GLY A 137 5.55 -27.79 12.56
N VAL A 138 4.90 -26.79 13.18
CA VAL A 138 4.18 -25.67 12.52
C VAL A 138 5.10 -24.49 12.26
N THR A 139 5.18 -24.05 11.01
CA THR A 139 5.84 -22.79 10.65
C THR A 139 4.92 -21.59 10.94
N MET A 140 5.36 -20.69 11.82
CA MET A 140 4.72 -19.40 12.10
C MET A 140 5.50 -18.22 11.51
N GLN A 141 4.77 -17.22 11.00
CA GLN A 141 5.32 -15.97 10.47
C GLN A 141 4.56 -14.75 10.99
N TRP A 142 5.29 -13.73 11.43
CA TRP A 142 4.72 -12.43 11.79
C TRP A 142 5.61 -11.28 11.32
N LYS A 143 5.01 -10.09 11.23
CA LYS A 143 5.75 -8.84 11.09
C LYS A 143 6.07 -8.29 12.48
N PRO A 144 7.25 -7.66 12.65
CA PRO A 144 7.56 -6.88 13.85
C PRO A 144 6.47 -5.84 14.16
N PRO A 145 6.34 -5.41 15.44
CA PRO A 145 5.53 -4.25 15.82
C PRO A 145 5.74 -3.05 14.90
N ALA A 146 4.65 -2.33 14.58
CA ALA A 146 4.73 -1.11 13.77
C ALA A 146 5.61 -0.04 14.42
N SER A 147 5.52 0.07 15.76
CA SER A 147 6.40 0.90 16.57
C SER A 147 6.83 0.16 17.83
N THR A 148 8.02 0.48 18.35
CA THR A 148 8.56 -0.05 19.60
C THR A 148 8.84 1.07 20.62
N GLY A 149 8.31 2.27 20.38
CA GLY A 149 8.56 3.44 21.23
C GLY A 149 10.04 3.85 21.31
N LYS A 150 10.78 3.70 20.19
CA LYS A 150 12.24 3.90 20.06
C LYS A 150 13.12 2.91 20.84
N LYS A 151 12.55 1.83 21.40
CA LYS A 151 13.31 0.80 22.11
C LYS A 151 13.60 -0.37 21.18
N ALA A 152 14.75 -1.02 21.33
CA ALA A 152 15.02 -2.24 20.59
C ALA A 152 14.19 -3.40 21.17
N VAL A 153 13.76 -4.31 20.29
CA VAL A 153 13.16 -5.58 20.72
C VAL A 153 14.29 -6.45 21.26
N LYS A 154 14.16 -6.95 22.48
CA LYS A 154 15.11 -7.88 23.10
C LYS A 154 14.82 -9.32 22.72
N GLU A 155 13.55 -9.72 22.79
CA GLU A 155 13.12 -11.07 22.43
C GLU A 155 11.66 -11.09 21.97
N TYR A 156 11.32 -12.07 21.12
CA TYR A 156 9.95 -12.47 20.82
C TYR A 156 9.59 -13.70 21.64
N VAL A 157 8.48 -13.62 22.36
CA VAL A 157 7.93 -14.70 23.19
C VAL A 157 6.66 -15.21 22.54
N VAL A 158 6.70 -16.46 22.10
CA VAL A 158 5.55 -17.16 21.54
C VAL A 158 4.85 -17.95 22.64
N HIS A 159 3.57 -17.65 22.82
CA HIS A 159 2.69 -18.37 23.72
C HIS A 159 1.78 -19.30 22.91
N MET A 160 1.47 -20.46 23.47
CA MET A 160 0.54 -21.45 22.92
C MET A 160 -0.48 -21.84 23.99
N LYS A 161 -1.73 -22.04 23.61
CA LYS A 161 -2.70 -22.78 24.39
C LYS A 161 -3.16 -24.00 23.59
N VAL A 162 -3.44 -25.09 24.30
CA VAL A 162 -4.07 -26.29 23.74
C VAL A 162 -5.52 -26.27 24.23
N GLN A 163 -6.48 -26.21 23.30
CA GLN A 163 -7.91 -26.09 23.64
C GLN A 163 -8.20 -24.93 24.62
N ASP A 164 -8.97 -25.17 25.69
CA ASP A 164 -9.34 -24.18 26.72
C ASP A 164 -8.31 -24.03 27.86
N GLN A 165 -7.08 -24.51 27.69
CA GLN A 165 -6.02 -24.30 28.67
C GLN A 165 -5.45 -22.88 28.63
N ASP A 166 -4.77 -22.48 29.71
CA ASP A 166 -4.03 -21.22 29.77
C ASP A 166 -2.85 -21.18 28.77
N PHE A 167 -2.55 -19.96 28.31
CA PHE A 167 -1.41 -19.71 27.44
C PHE A 167 -0.08 -19.97 28.15
N LYS A 168 0.70 -20.92 27.65
CA LYS A 168 2.06 -21.24 28.12
C LYS A 168 3.10 -20.72 27.13
N VAL A 169 4.27 -20.31 27.65
CA VAL A 169 5.40 -19.91 26.81
C VAL A 169 5.99 -21.15 26.15
N VAL A 170 5.99 -21.19 24.81
CA VAL A 170 6.54 -22.32 24.05
C VAL A 170 7.91 -22.03 23.49
N LYS A 171 8.17 -20.77 23.11
CA LYS A 171 9.46 -20.40 22.53
C LYS A 171 9.79 -18.95 22.80
N LYS A 172 11.05 -18.70 23.14
CA LYS A 172 11.67 -17.37 23.18
C LYS A 172 12.72 -17.29 22.10
N MET A 173 12.78 -16.18 21.38
CA MET A 173 13.77 -15.99 20.32
C MET A 173 14.30 -14.55 20.31
N PRO A 174 15.60 -14.34 20.04
CA PRO A 174 16.12 -13.00 19.81
C PRO A 174 15.51 -12.40 18.51
N PRO A 175 15.50 -11.06 18.37
CA PRO A 175 15.11 -10.44 17.11
C PRO A 175 16.09 -10.83 15.99
N PRO A 176 15.60 -11.14 14.78
CA PRO A 176 16.48 -11.29 13.61
C PRO A 176 17.21 -9.98 13.30
N SER A 177 18.38 -10.08 12.68
CA SER A 177 19.15 -8.90 12.28
C SER A 177 18.41 -8.09 11.20
N PRO A 178 18.69 -6.79 11.04
CA PRO A 178 18.06 -5.97 9.99
C PRO A 178 18.24 -6.53 8.57
N GLU A 179 19.37 -7.19 8.31
CA GLU A 179 19.67 -7.83 7.02
C GLU A 179 18.82 -9.09 6.79
N GLU A 180 18.68 -9.93 7.83
CA GLU A 180 17.82 -11.12 7.81
C GLU A 180 16.34 -10.75 7.63
N LEU A 181 15.88 -9.70 8.32
CA LEU A 181 14.53 -9.16 8.16
C LEU A 181 14.29 -8.69 6.74
N LYS A 182 15.25 -7.99 6.14
CA LYS A 182 15.14 -7.50 4.76
C LYS A 182 15.10 -8.66 3.76
N ALA A 183 15.95 -9.67 3.94
CA ALA A 183 15.96 -10.88 3.12
C ALA A 183 14.65 -11.69 3.25
N ALA A 184 14.06 -11.73 4.44
CA ALA A 184 12.80 -12.40 4.72
C ALA A 184 11.53 -11.59 4.35
N GLY A 185 11.68 -10.39 3.76
CA GLY A 185 10.55 -9.54 3.38
C GLY A 185 9.84 -8.89 4.57
N ASN A 186 10.63 -8.47 5.57
CA ASN A 186 10.24 -7.88 6.85
C ASN A 186 9.36 -8.82 7.71
N LYS A 187 9.82 -10.07 7.85
CA LYS A 187 9.12 -11.13 8.58
C LYS A 187 10.06 -11.82 9.55
N VAL A 188 9.50 -12.24 10.67
CA VAL A 188 10.12 -13.19 11.60
C VAL A 188 9.47 -14.55 11.37
N ARG A 189 10.28 -15.60 11.23
CA ARG A 189 9.82 -16.98 11.02
C ARG A 189 10.29 -17.85 12.19
N THR A 190 9.44 -18.77 12.63
CA THR A 190 9.85 -19.84 13.55
C THR A 190 9.07 -21.12 13.30
N VAL A 191 9.68 -22.25 13.64
CA VAL A 191 9.01 -23.56 13.70
C VAL A 191 8.72 -23.89 15.16
N LEU A 192 7.49 -24.31 15.43
CA LEU A 192 6.99 -24.67 16.76
C LEU A 192 6.51 -26.12 16.77
N PRO A 193 6.69 -26.85 17.87
CA PRO A 193 6.12 -28.18 18.00
C PRO A 193 4.59 -28.12 17.96
N ILE A 194 3.97 -29.19 17.46
CA ILE A 194 2.52 -29.37 17.46
C ILE A 194 2.17 -30.37 18.55
N GLU A 195 1.28 -29.98 19.46
CA GLU A 195 0.69 -30.90 20.43
C GLU A 195 -0.66 -31.39 19.89
N GLY A 196 -1.03 -32.64 20.21
CA GLY A 196 -2.31 -33.22 19.79
C GLY A 196 -3.48 -32.47 20.41
N GLY A 197 -4.47 -32.09 19.58
CA GLY A 197 -5.57 -31.21 19.99
C GLY A 197 -5.28 -29.76 19.57
N GLY A 198 -6.26 -29.12 18.92
CA GLY A 198 -6.02 -27.87 18.21
C GLY A 198 -5.38 -26.77 19.07
N CYS A 199 -4.22 -26.27 18.63
CA CYS A 199 -3.37 -25.30 19.30
C CYS A 199 -3.63 -23.87 18.81
N VAL A 200 -3.63 -22.89 19.70
CA VAL A 200 -3.74 -21.46 19.38
C VAL A 200 -2.50 -20.73 19.88
N TYR A 201 -1.93 -19.87 19.04
CA TYR A 201 -0.68 -19.16 19.32
C TYR A 201 -0.88 -17.65 19.40
N LYS A 202 -0.06 -16.97 20.20
CA LYS A 202 0.08 -15.50 20.21
C LYS A 202 1.53 -15.11 20.42
N VAL A 203 1.93 -13.96 19.87
CA VAL A 203 3.30 -13.47 19.94
C VAL A 203 3.35 -12.16 20.73
N ILE A 204 4.32 -12.05 21.63
CA ILE A 204 4.60 -10.85 22.42
C ILE A 204 6.05 -10.44 22.14
N ALA A 205 6.29 -9.17 21.82
CA ALA A 205 7.64 -8.62 21.72
C ALA A 205 8.02 -8.00 23.07
N ILE A 206 9.16 -8.41 23.63
CA ILE A 206 9.74 -7.87 24.86
C ILE A 206 10.84 -6.88 24.46
N LEU A 207 10.84 -5.70 25.07
CA LEU A 207 11.78 -4.62 24.82
C LEU A 207 12.98 -4.71 25.78
N GLU A 208 14.08 -4.02 25.48
CA GLU A 208 15.31 -4.06 26.28
C GLU A 208 15.15 -3.63 27.74
N ASP A 209 14.19 -2.75 28.02
CA ASP A 209 13.89 -2.26 29.38
C ASP A 209 12.97 -3.20 30.19
N GLY A 210 12.63 -4.36 29.63
CA GLY A 210 11.73 -5.34 30.25
C GLY A 210 10.25 -5.06 30.02
N SER A 211 9.88 -3.94 29.39
CA SER A 211 8.49 -3.68 29.00
C SER A 211 8.09 -4.53 27.79
N SER A 212 6.81 -4.89 27.68
CA SER A 212 6.29 -5.72 26.59
C SER A 212 5.36 -4.93 25.67
N CYS A 213 5.48 -5.16 24.36
CA CYS A 213 4.44 -4.78 23.41
C CYS A 213 3.12 -5.51 23.73
N PRO A 214 1.95 -4.92 23.37
CA PRO A 214 0.69 -5.64 23.46
C PRO A 214 0.73 -6.93 22.62
N PRO A 215 0.05 -8.00 23.05
CA PRO A 215 0.08 -9.29 22.35
C PRO A 215 -0.53 -9.16 20.96
N SER A 216 -0.01 -9.95 20.02
CA SER A 216 -0.66 -10.16 18.72
C SER A 216 -2.09 -10.68 18.91
N PRO A 217 -2.99 -10.50 17.93
CA PRO A 217 -4.20 -11.31 17.83
C PRO A 217 -3.87 -12.79 17.97
N GLU A 218 -4.78 -13.56 18.57
CA GLU A 218 -4.68 -15.02 18.63
C GLU A 218 -4.70 -15.60 17.21
N SER A 219 -3.87 -16.63 16.96
CA SER A 219 -3.94 -17.39 15.72
C SER A 219 -5.22 -18.21 15.67
N ASP A 220 -5.60 -18.65 14.48
CA ASP A 220 -6.61 -19.72 14.37
C ASP A 220 -6.11 -21.01 15.01
N GLN A 221 -7.05 -21.90 15.33
CA GLN A 221 -6.75 -23.19 15.91
C GLN A 221 -6.07 -24.10 14.88
N VAL A 222 -4.87 -24.58 15.19
CA VAL A 222 -4.05 -25.45 14.34
C VAL A 222 -4.12 -26.87 14.88
N SER A 223 -4.66 -27.81 14.09
CA SER A 223 -4.74 -29.24 14.44
C SER A 223 -4.20 -30.11 13.30
N VAL A 224 -3.50 -31.19 13.66
CA VAL A 224 -3.04 -32.24 12.72
C VAL A 224 -4.18 -33.12 12.21
N ASP A 225 -5.34 -33.12 12.88
CA ASP A 225 -6.49 -33.97 12.56
C ASP A 225 -7.39 -33.42 11.44
N ALA A 226 -7.13 -32.18 10.98
CA ALA A 226 -7.96 -31.48 10.00
C ALA A 226 -7.51 -31.67 8.53
N ALA A 227 -6.52 -32.54 8.26
CA ALA A 227 -6.02 -32.77 6.90
C ALA A 227 -7.03 -33.59 6.05
N PRO A 228 -7.40 -33.16 4.82
CA PRO A 228 -8.11 -34.03 3.89
C PRO A 228 -7.22 -35.24 3.55
N LYS A 229 -7.75 -36.46 3.69
CA LYS A 229 -7.10 -37.68 3.19
C LYS A 229 -7.22 -37.72 1.66
N ASP A 230 -6.31 -37.09 0.92
CA ASP A 230 -6.22 -37.35 -0.52
C ASP A 230 -4.90 -38.00 -0.92
N LYS A 231 -5.04 -39.25 -1.37
CA LYS A 231 -4.05 -40.04 -2.09
C LYS A 231 -3.85 -39.45 -3.49
N LYS A 232 -2.64 -38.99 -3.82
CA LYS A 232 -1.84 -39.39 -5.00
C LYS A 232 -0.74 -38.39 -5.33
N SER A 233 0.46 -38.95 -5.44
CA SER A 233 1.52 -38.70 -6.45
C SER A 233 2.87 -38.34 -5.84
N GLY A 234 3.87 -39.13 -6.22
CA GLY A 234 5.21 -39.14 -5.65
C GLY A 234 5.95 -37.82 -5.84
N ALA A 235 6.16 -37.13 -4.73
CA ALA A 235 7.29 -36.27 -4.43
C ALA A 235 7.35 -36.18 -2.90
N ALA A 236 8.54 -36.25 -2.30
CA ALA A 236 8.70 -36.05 -0.86
C ALA A 236 8.17 -34.65 -0.49
N GLY A 237 6.99 -34.59 0.11
CA GLY A 237 6.27 -33.34 0.38
C GLY A 237 5.47 -33.46 1.66
N GLY A 238 5.79 -32.60 2.63
CA GLY A 238 5.13 -32.50 3.93
C GLY A 238 3.61 -32.32 3.84
N LYS A 239 2.92 -32.72 4.92
CA LYS A 239 1.45 -32.65 5.02
C LYS A 239 1.00 -31.18 4.98
N ARG A 240 0.20 -30.80 3.98
CA ARG A 240 -0.41 -29.46 3.88
C ARG A 240 -1.84 -29.51 4.42
N VAL A 241 -2.21 -28.58 5.30
CA VAL A 241 -3.58 -28.40 5.80
C VAL A 241 -4.12 -27.04 5.34
N ALA A 242 -5.39 -26.96 4.93
CA ALA A 242 -6.01 -25.75 4.38
C ALA A 242 -7.28 -25.27 5.12
N LYS A 243 -7.36 -23.92 5.27
CA LYS A 243 -8.48 -22.98 5.60
C LYS A 243 -9.01 -22.93 7.06
N LYS A 244 -9.35 -21.76 7.67
CA LYS A 244 -10.06 -20.56 7.14
C LYS A 244 -10.00 -19.29 8.06
N ILE A 245 -9.68 -18.13 7.44
CA ILE A 245 -9.95 -16.69 7.76
C ILE A 245 -9.41 -16.11 9.09
N LEU A 246 -8.22 -15.47 9.02
CA LEU A 246 -7.84 -14.44 9.99
C LEU A 246 -8.58 -13.12 9.70
N ALA A 247 -9.14 -12.51 10.73
CA ALA A 247 -9.55 -11.11 10.68
C ALA A 247 -8.29 -10.22 10.49
N LYS A 248 -8.31 -9.34 9.49
CA LYS A 248 -7.30 -8.30 9.26
C LYS A 248 -7.32 -7.27 10.40
N SER A 249 -6.82 -7.64 11.57
CA SER A 249 -6.76 -6.77 12.74
C SER A 249 -5.31 -6.62 13.20
N GLY A 250 -4.47 -6.05 12.35
CA GLY A 250 -3.19 -5.48 12.79
C GLY A 250 -3.40 -4.01 13.19
N ASP A 251 -2.61 -3.51 14.14
CA ASP A 251 -2.60 -2.08 14.46
C ASP A 251 -2.34 -1.28 13.16
N ALA A 252 -3.21 -0.31 12.86
CA ALA A 252 -3.03 0.52 11.69
C ALA A 252 -1.71 1.28 11.82
N ALA A 253 -0.80 1.12 10.83
CA ALA A 253 0.49 1.81 10.84
C ALA A 253 0.30 3.33 11.00
N PHE A 254 1.17 3.97 11.79
CA PHE A 254 1.11 5.41 12.01
C PHE A 254 1.39 6.15 10.69
N GLN A 255 0.67 7.24 10.45
CA GLN A 255 0.81 8.04 9.24
C GLN A 255 2.22 8.61 9.12
N TYR A 256 2.79 9.07 10.23
CA TYR A 256 4.19 9.54 10.27
C TYR A 256 5.19 8.45 9.83
N GLU A 257 5.00 7.20 10.27
CA GLU A 257 5.88 6.08 9.89
C GLU A 257 5.74 5.73 8.40
N ILE A 258 4.52 5.77 7.87
CA ILE A 258 4.26 5.60 6.42
C ILE A 258 4.98 6.68 5.61
N MET A 259 4.91 7.93 6.06
CA MET A 259 5.56 9.05 5.40
C MET A 259 7.09 8.94 5.42
N LYS A 260 7.66 8.49 6.53
CA LYS A 260 9.09 8.18 6.63
C LYS A 260 9.49 7.03 5.69
N ALA A 261 8.66 5.98 5.61
CA ALA A 261 8.89 4.85 4.69
C ALA A 261 8.79 5.25 3.20
N MET A 262 8.06 6.32 2.87
CA MET A 262 8.04 6.92 1.53
C MET A 262 9.31 7.72 1.21
N GLY A 263 10.24 7.86 2.15
CA GLY A 263 11.50 8.59 1.97
C GLY A 263 11.39 10.10 2.24
N LEU A 264 10.33 10.55 2.93
CA LEU A 264 10.20 11.95 3.35
C LEU A 264 11.13 12.25 4.52
N SER A 265 11.78 13.41 4.48
CA SER A 265 12.61 13.90 5.59
C SER A 265 11.72 14.19 6.81
N PRO A 266 12.15 13.85 8.03
CA PRO A 266 11.39 14.20 9.24
C PRO A 266 11.08 15.69 9.39
N GLU A 267 11.91 16.56 8.81
CA GLU A 267 11.74 18.02 8.81
C GLU A 267 10.59 18.49 7.92
N ASP A 268 10.32 17.77 6.83
CA ASP A 268 9.25 18.11 5.89
C ASP A 268 7.90 17.50 6.26
N ILE A 269 7.87 16.37 6.97
CA ILE A 269 6.63 15.68 7.38
C ILE A 269 5.64 16.62 8.10
N PRO A 270 6.05 17.50 9.03
CA PRO A 270 5.19 18.52 9.63
C PRO A 270 4.34 19.36 8.68
N LYS A 271 4.81 19.62 7.46
CA LYS A 271 4.09 20.46 6.47
C LYS A 271 2.86 19.76 5.90
N PHE A 272 2.83 18.43 5.92
CA PHE A 272 1.71 17.62 5.41
C PHE A 272 0.49 17.57 6.35
N VAL A 273 0.55 18.25 7.50
CA VAL A 273 -0.65 18.52 8.29
C VAL A 273 -1.63 19.39 7.50
N ASP A 274 -1.13 20.27 6.63
CA ASP A 274 -1.95 20.99 5.66
C ASP A 274 -2.20 20.13 4.41
N PRO A 275 -3.45 19.76 4.09
CA PRO A 275 -3.81 19.05 2.87
C PRO A 275 -3.33 19.74 1.60
N SER A 276 -3.26 21.08 1.59
CA SER A 276 -2.84 21.87 0.42
C SER A 276 -1.38 21.60 0.04
N TYR A 277 -0.53 21.27 1.03
CA TYR A 277 0.86 20.93 0.77
C TYR A 277 1.00 19.64 -0.05
N TRP A 278 0.08 18.68 0.10
CA TRP A 278 0.07 17.43 -0.68
C TRP A 278 -0.11 17.70 -2.18
N LEU A 279 -0.95 18.67 -2.52
CA LEU A 279 -1.24 19.08 -3.89
C LEU A 279 -0.04 19.75 -4.56
N GLN A 280 0.88 20.33 -3.77
CA GLN A 280 2.10 20.94 -4.26
C GLN A 280 3.25 19.93 -4.31
N TYR A 281 3.25 18.96 -3.39
CA TYR A 281 4.36 18.03 -3.22
C TYR A 281 4.29 16.83 -4.17
N PHE A 282 3.16 16.10 -4.20
CA PHE A 282 3.09 14.82 -4.93
C PHE A 282 2.94 14.96 -6.45
N PRO A 283 2.13 15.88 -7.01
CA PRO A 283 1.97 15.97 -8.46
C PRO A 283 3.28 16.23 -9.23
N PRO A 284 4.18 17.14 -8.80
CA PRO A 284 5.48 17.31 -9.47
C PRO A 284 6.35 16.05 -9.42
N LEU A 285 6.30 15.28 -8.34
CA LEU A 285 7.00 13.99 -8.23
C LEU A 285 6.39 12.95 -9.18
N GLY A 286 5.06 12.94 -9.33
CA GLY A 286 4.37 12.13 -10.33
C GLY A 286 4.84 12.45 -11.75
N VAL A 287 4.94 13.74 -12.11
CA VAL A 287 5.51 14.17 -13.41
C VAL A 287 6.95 13.69 -13.57
N ARG A 288 7.81 13.88 -12.56
CA ARG A 288 9.20 13.41 -12.57
C ARG A 288 9.28 11.91 -12.84
N ASP A 289 8.48 11.12 -12.14
CA ASP A 289 8.52 9.66 -12.23
C ASP A 289 7.98 9.17 -13.58
N LEU A 290 6.93 9.80 -14.12
CA LEU A 290 6.42 9.51 -15.46
C LEU A 290 7.44 9.87 -16.56
N LYS A 291 8.13 11.01 -16.43
CA LYS A 291 9.22 11.38 -17.34
C LYS A 291 10.36 10.38 -17.30
N ARG A 292 10.78 9.94 -16.10
CA ARG A 292 11.82 8.91 -15.91
C ARG A 292 11.41 7.54 -16.44
N LEU A 293 10.11 7.22 -16.43
CA LEU A 293 9.58 6.02 -17.07
C LEU A 293 9.57 6.12 -18.61
N GLY A 294 9.74 7.32 -19.17
CA GLY A 294 9.73 7.55 -20.62
C GLY A 294 8.32 7.59 -21.23
N THR A 295 7.31 8.01 -20.47
CA THR A 295 5.93 8.05 -20.98
C THR A 295 5.75 9.10 -22.10
N PRO A 296 5.03 8.80 -23.20
CA PRO A 296 4.83 9.72 -24.32
C PRO A 296 3.69 10.73 -24.02
N VAL A 297 3.82 11.47 -22.92
CA VAL A 297 2.79 12.35 -22.37
C VAL A 297 3.03 13.81 -22.77
N ASP A 298 1.97 14.51 -23.16
CA ASP A 298 1.96 15.98 -23.29
C ASP A 298 1.68 16.63 -21.93
N PHE A 299 2.73 16.91 -21.18
CA PHE A 299 2.63 17.48 -19.83
C PHE A 299 2.13 18.93 -19.79
N ARG A 300 2.06 19.65 -20.93
CA ARG A 300 1.41 20.97 -21.00
C ARG A 300 -0.08 20.91 -20.65
N ARG A 301 -0.67 19.71 -20.79
CA ARG A 301 -2.07 19.42 -20.53
C ARG A 301 -2.31 18.77 -19.17
N SER A 302 -1.28 18.73 -18.31
CA SER A 302 -1.41 18.20 -16.95
C SER A 302 -2.08 19.20 -16.02
N PHE A 303 -2.88 18.69 -15.09
CA PHE A 303 -3.63 19.49 -14.13
C PHE A 303 -3.94 18.71 -12.86
N ILE A 304 -4.32 19.44 -11.80
CA ILE A 304 -4.91 18.89 -10.57
C ILE A 304 -6.41 19.16 -10.53
N THR A 305 -7.16 18.34 -9.77
CA THR A 305 -8.63 18.27 -9.87
C THR A 305 -9.41 19.06 -8.80
N THR A 306 -8.73 19.71 -7.85
CA THR A 306 -9.39 20.47 -6.76
C THR A 306 -9.68 21.92 -7.18
N SER A 307 -10.38 22.66 -6.32
CA SER A 307 -10.60 24.10 -6.46
C SER A 307 -9.31 24.93 -6.52
N ALA A 308 -8.16 24.37 -6.12
CA ALA A 308 -6.85 24.98 -6.33
C ALA A 308 -6.54 25.23 -7.81
N ASN A 309 -7.16 24.46 -8.72
CA ASN A 309 -7.12 24.74 -10.15
C ASN A 309 -8.44 25.39 -10.62
N ARG A 310 -8.42 26.72 -10.76
CA ARG A 310 -9.56 27.52 -11.23
C ARG A 310 -10.17 27.04 -12.56
N PHE A 311 -9.35 26.54 -13.48
CA PHE A 311 -9.83 26.12 -14.81
C PHE A 311 -10.61 24.81 -14.71
N TYR A 312 -10.07 23.84 -13.98
CA TYR A 312 -10.76 22.57 -13.76
C TYR A 312 -12.01 22.75 -12.88
N ASP A 313 -11.95 23.60 -11.85
CA ASP A 313 -13.12 23.95 -11.03
C ASP A 313 -14.24 24.54 -11.89
N SER A 314 -13.92 25.49 -12.78
CA SER A 314 -14.89 26.07 -13.71
C SER A 314 -15.48 25.02 -14.65
N PHE A 315 -14.66 24.10 -15.17
CA PHE A 315 -15.11 22.98 -16.00
C PHE A 315 -16.10 22.07 -15.27
N ILE A 316 -15.79 21.69 -14.02
CA ILE A 316 -16.68 20.86 -13.19
C ILE A 316 -17.98 21.60 -12.85
N ARG A 317 -17.92 22.90 -12.52
CA ARG A 317 -19.13 23.70 -12.29
C ARG A 317 -20.02 23.73 -13.53
N TRP A 318 -19.44 23.92 -14.71
CA TRP A 318 -20.17 23.85 -15.98
C TRP A 318 -20.82 22.47 -16.17
N GLN A 319 -20.08 21.38 -15.94
CA GLN A 319 -20.60 20.01 -16.05
C GLN A 319 -21.80 19.78 -15.11
N PHE A 320 -21.68 20.16 -13.83
CA PHE A 320 -22.76 19.99 -12.85
C PHE A 320 -23.98 20.86 -13.17
N ARG A 321 -23.79 22.07 -13.70
CA ARG A 321 -24.90 22.90 -14.20
C ARG A 321 -25.63 22.21 -15.35
N LYS A 322 -24.90 21.60 -16.30
CA LYS A 322 -25.50 20.84 -17.42
C LYS A 322 -26.24 19.59 -16.95
N LEU A 323 -25.68 18.85 -15.99
CA LEU A 323 -26.33 17.68 -15.39
C LEU A 323 -27.61 18.05 -14.61
N LYS A 324 -27.61 19.21 -13.94
CA LYS A 324 -28.81 19.73 -13.27
C LYS A 324 -29.88 20.14 -14.30
N GLN A 325 -29.48 20.81 -15.39
CA GLN A 325 -30.39 21.19 -16.49
C GLN A 325 -31.01 19.98 -17.20
N SER A 326 -30.29 18.86 -17.29
CA SER A 326 -30.80 17.60 -17.88
C SER A 326 -31.45 16.66 -16.87
N GLU A 327 -31.80 17.17 -15.68
CA GLU A 327 -32.50 16.44 -14.61
C GLU A 327 -31.78 15.15 -14.15
N LYS A 328 -30.46 15.08 -14.33
CA LYS A 328 -29.62 13.95 -13.86
C LYS A 328 -29.18 14.10 -12.41
N ILE A 329 -29.44 15.26 -11.78
CA ILE A 329 -29.14 15.53 -10.37
C ILE A 329 -30.45 15.76 -9.63
N GLY A 330 -30.78 14.84 -8.73
CA GLY A 330 -31.91 14.96 -7.81
C GLY A 330 -31.44 15.22 -6.37
N PHE A 331 -32.28 15.91 -5.60
CA PHE A 331 -32.10 16.05 -4.15
C PHE A 331 -33.19 15.25 -3.44
N GLY A 332 -32.82 14.46 -2.43
CA GLY A 332 -33.78 13.66 -1.67
C GLY A 332 -33.12 12.79 -0.62
N LYS A 333 -33.91 12.30 0.33
CA LYS A 333 -33.45 11.37 1.36
C LYS A 333 -33.22 9.99 0.71
N ARG A 334 -32.00 9.48 0.81
CA ARG A 334 -31.62 8.16 0.29
C ARG A 334 -30.88 7.40 1.38
N PRO A 335 -31.14 6.09 1.57
CA PRO A 335 -30.29 5.27 2.41
C PRO A 335 -28.88 5.24 1.80
N THR A 336 -27.86 5.50 2.60
CA THR A 336 -26.46 5.51 2.18
C THR A 336 -25.61 5.02 3.35
N ILE A 337 -24.53 4.30 3.07
CA ILE A 337 -23.59 3.90 4.11
C ILE A 337 -23.00 5.19 4.72
N TYR A 338 -23.13 5.32 6.03
CA TYR A 338 -22.73 6.51 6.77
C TYR A 338 -21.69 6.14 7.81
N SER A 339 -20.64 6.95 7.92
CA SER A 339 -19.64 6.80 9.00
C SER A 339 -20.03 7.71 10.14
N CYS A 340 -20.23 7.15 11.34
CA CYS A 340 -20.53 7.92 12.55
C CYS A 340 -19.31 8.67 13.10
N LEU A 341 -18.11 8.39 12.59
CA LEU A 341 -16.92 9.19 12.86
C LEU A 341 -17.01 10.51 12.07
N PRO A 342 -16.48 11.63 12.60
CA PRO A 342 -16.64 12.95 11.98
C PRO A 342 -15.96 12.99 10.61
N ALA A 343 -16.72 12.70 9.54
CA ALA A 343 -16.59 13.23 8.18
C ALA A 343 -17.53 12.48 7.21
N SER A 344 -18.76 12.98 7.06
CA SER A 344 -19.64 12.91 5.86
C SER A 344 -20.05 11.51 5.32
N PRO A 345 -21.09 11.43 4.45
CA PRO A 345 -21.53 10.17 3.85
C PRO A 345 -20.39 9.43 3.17
N SER A 346 -20.32 8.10 3.36
CA SER A 346 -19.26 7.29 2.76
C SER A 346 -19.62 6.96 1.31
N SER A 347 -18.77 7.35 0.36
CA SER A 347 -18.83 6.90 -1.03
C SER A 347 -18.13 5.55 -1.19
N SER A 348 -18.43 4.81 -2.27
CA SER A 348 -17.85 3.47 -2.54
C SER A 348 -16.31 3.44 -2.50
N GLN A 349 -15.64 4.57 -2.74
CA GLN A 349 -14.18 4.70 -2.68
C GLN A 349 -13.62 4.78 -1.25
N ARG A 350 -14.47 4.82 -0.22
CA ARG A 350 -14.07 4.81 1.20
C ARG A 350 -13.96 3.38 1.78
N LEU A 351 -14.65 2.40 1.19
CA LEU A 351 -14.80 1.09 1.82
C LEU A 351 -13.46 0.32 1.81
N MET A 352 -12.77 0.29 2.96
CA MET A 352 -11.63 -0.60 3.18
C MET A 352 -12.07 -2.06 3.42
N HIS A 353 -13.31 -2.26 3.87
CA HIS A 353 -13.92 -3.57 4.05
C HIS A 353 -15.42 -3.53 3.69
N PRO A 354 -15.96 -4.53 2.98
CA PRO A 354 -17.39 -4.62 2.66
C PRO A 354 -18.28 -5.22 3.77
N THR A 355 -17.80 -5.42 5.01
CA THR A 355 -18.40 -6.43 5.91
C THR A 355 -19.00 -6.00 7.25
N SER A 356 -18.93 -4.75 7.74
CA SER A 356 -19.58 -4.41 9.02
C SER A 356 -20.99 -3.84 8.84
N TRP A 357 -21.95 -4.76 8.71
CA TRP A 357 -23.37 -4.48 8.82
C TRP A 357 -23.72 -4.22 10.28
N THR A 358 -24.00 -2.97 10.64
CA THR A 358 -24.79 -2.67 11.83
C THR A 358 -26.12 -2.12 11.35
N ARG A 359 -27.15 -2.98 11.37
CA ARG A 359 -28.54 -2.53 11.36
C ARG A 359 -28.72 -1.66 12.60
N PRO A 360 -29.17 -0.39 12.49
CA PRO A 360 -29.78 0.25 13.63
C PRO A 360 -31.07 -0.53 13.90
N LEU A 361 -31.12 -1.22 15.04
CA LEU A 361 -32.39 -1.66 15.61
C LEU A 361 -33.22 -0.39 15.86
N ARG A 362 -34.48 -0.44 15.43
CA ARG A 362 -35.47 0.61 15.63
C ARG A 362 -35.73 0.86 17.10
#